data_AF-V4QV61-F1
#
_entry.id   AF-V4QV61-F1
#
_cell.length_a   1.000
_cell.length_b   1.000
_cell.length_c   1.000
_cell.angle_alpha   90.00
_cell.angle_beta   90.00
_cell.angle_gamma   90.00
#
_symmetry.space_group_name_H-M   'P 1'
#
loop_
_entity.id
_entity.type
_entity.pdbx_description
1 polymer ?
#
loop_
_entity_poly.entity_id
_entity_poly.type
_entity_poly.pdbx_seq_one_letter_code
_entity_poly.pdbx_strand_id
1 'polypeptide(L)'
;MTFATYVRDTALGRRPRAKPATTAALDDALYELGRIANNLAQLQAATGDDTYGPWVTYVGKDMIERLAERNDLAGVLRRNLDAINGVGHLINGIARRANMGREIEGGERDEALTLLKDMLEPLRKAIVRTAKGLPAEESPPEPGPEGDYAL
;
A
#
# COMPACT_ATOMS: atom_id res chain seq x y z
N MET A 1 10.44 19.09 -0.80
CA MET A 1 10.83 19.35 -2.20
C MET A 1 9.59 19.12 -3.06
N THR A 2 9.19 20.05 -3.91
CA THR A 2 8.00 19.86 -4.76
C THR A 2 8.40 19.14 -6.06
N PHE A 3 7.43 18.51 -6.73
CA PHE A 3 7.65 17.88 -8.04
C PHE A 3 8.27 18.85 -9.06
N ALA A 4 7.82 20.12 -9.05
CA ALA A 4 8.38 21.18 -9.88
C ALA A 4 9.86 21.47 -9.56
N THR A 5 10.28 21.40 -8.29
CA THR A 5 11.70 21.56 -7.92
C THR A 5 12.56 20.38 -8.40
N TYR A 6 12.03 19.16 -8.32
CA TYR A 6 12.72 17.95 -8.78
C TYR A 6 12.98 17.96 -10.30
N VAL A 7 11.96 18.30 -11.09
CA VAL A 7 12.08 18.42 -12.55
C VAL A 7 13.09 19.50 -12.92
N ARG A 8 13.07 20.64 -12.22
CA ARG A 8 14.02 21.74 -12.42
C ARG A 8 15.46 21.31 -12.12
N ASP A 9 15.72 20.63 -11.01
CA ASP A 9 17.08 20.20 -10.66
C ASP A 9 17.62 19.14 -11.65
N THR A 10 16.74 18.24 -12.11
CA THR A 10 17.08 17.23 -13.15
C THR A 10 17.42 17.89 -14.48
N ALA A 11 16.61 18.86 -14.94
CA ALA A 11 16.85 19.61 -16.17
C ALA A 11 18.14 20.46 -16.13
N LEU A 12 18.60 20.84 -14.93
CA LEU A 12 19.82 21.59 -14.71
C LEU A 12 21.06 20.71 -14.47
N GLY A 13 20.94 19.37 -14.63
CA GLY A 13 22.05 18.43 -14.42
C GLY A 13 22.53 18.34 -12.97
N ARG A 14 21.75 18.85 -12.01
CA ARG A 14 22.05 18.77 -10.59
C ARG A 14 21.46 17.47 -10.06
N ARG A 15 22.22 16.74 -9.24
CA ARG A 15 21.71 15.53 -8.57
C ARG A 15 20.53 15.94 -7.68
N PRO A 16 19.28 15.56 -7.98
CA PRO A 16 18.14 16.00 -7.19
C PRO A 16 18.31 15.47 -5.77
N ARG A 17 18.06 16.31 -4.76
CA ARG A 17 17.94 15.81 -3.38
C ARG A 17 16.84 14.75 -3.37
N ALA A 18 17.07 13.65 -2.65
CA ALA A 18 16.07 12.58 -2.51
C ALA A 18 14.72 13.18 -2.11
N LYS A 19 13.62 12.66 -2.69
CA LYS A 19 12.27 13.05 -2.27
C LYS A 19 12.18 12.90 -0.74
N PRO A 20 11.46 13.79 -0.04
CA PRO A 20 11.19 13.60 1.38
C PRO A 20 10.65 12.18 1.62
N ALA A 21 11.17 11.48 2.63
CA ALA A 21 10.80 10.09 2.89
C ALA A 21 9.28 9.89 3.07
N THR A 22 8.56 10.94 3.47
CA THR A 22 7.11 10.97 3.59
C THR A 22 6.40 10.87 2.24
N THR A 23 6.87 11.62 1.24
CA THR A 23 6.32 11.59 -0.12
C THR A 23 6.65 10.28 -0.83
N ALA A 24 7.85 9.72 -0.59
CA ALA A 24 8.24 8.43 -1.16
C ALA A 24 7.34 7.29 -0.68
N ALA A 25 7.09 7.19 0.63
CA ALA A 25 6.22 6.13 1.18
C ALA A 25 4.77 6.20 0.66
N LEU A 26 4.27 7.41 0.40
CA LEU A 26 2.95 7.59 -0.21
C LEU A 26 2.95 7.15 -1.67
N ASP A 27 3.91 7.62 -2.47
CA ASP A 27 4.06 7.23 -3.89
C ASP A 27 4.18 5.71 -4.04
N ASP A 28 5.02 5.06 -3.22
CA ASP A 28 5.26 3.62 -3.26
C ASP A 28 4.00 2.83 -2.88
N ALA A 29 3.30 3.25 -1.82
CA ALA A 29 2.05 2.60 -1.43
C ALA A 29 0.95 2.74 -2.50
N LEU A 30 0.80 3.92 -3.10
CA LEU A 30 -0.17 4.14 -4.18
C LEU A 30 0.15 3.30 -5.42
N TYR A 31 1.44 3.19 -5.76
CA TYR A 31 1.91 2.34 -6.84
C TYR A 31 1.54 0.87 -6.61
N GLU A 32 1.81 0.34 -5.42
CA GLU A 32 1.54 -1.07 -5.10
C GLU A 32 0.04 -1.38 -4.98
N LEU A 33 -0.76 -0.46 -4.43
CA LEU A 33 -2.23 -0.60 -4.43
C LEU A 33 -2.77 -0.63 -5.86
N GLY A 34 -2.28 0.25 -6.74
CA GLY A 34 -2.65 0.23 -8.16
C GLY A 34 -2.29 -1.09 -8.86
N ARG A 35 -1.11 -1.64 -8.55
CA ARG A 35 -0.67 -2.93 -9.06
C ARG A 35 -1.55 -4.08 -8.56
N ILE A 36 -1.91 -4.09 -7.27
CA ILE A 36 -2.84 -5.07 -6.69
C ILE A 36 -4.17 -5.02 -7.41
N ALA A 37 -4.76 -3.82 -7.59
CA ALA A 37 -6.02 -3.65 -8.27
C ALA A 37 -5.98 -4.18 -9.71
N ASN A 38 -4.90 -3.93 -10.44
CA ASN A 38 -4.72 -4.47 -11.79
C ASN A 38 -4.65 -6.02 -11.79
N ASN A 39 -3.95 -6.63 -10.84
CA ASN A 39 -3.88 -8.10 -10.76
C ASN A 39 -5.24 -8.71 -10.39
N LEU A 40 -6.02 -8.06 -9.54
CA LEU A 40 -7.39 -8.46 -9.23
C LEU A 40 -8.30 -8.38 -10.46
N ALA A 41 -8.14 -7.34 -11.30
CA ALA A 41 -8.88 -7.22 -12.54
C ALA A 41 -8.50 -8.33 -13.54
N GLN A 42 -7.22 -8.69 -13.61
CA GLN A 42 -6.77 -9.84 -14.40
C GLN A 42 -7.36 -11.15 -13.88
N LEU A 43 -7.43 -11.34 -12.56
CA LEU A 43 -8.07 -12.52 -11.97
C LEU A 43 -9.56 -12.60 -12.34
N GLN A 44 -10.30 -11.50 -12.24
CA GLN A 44 -11.70 -11.46 -12.68
C GLN A 44 -11.83 -11.84 -14.16
N ALA A 45 -11.00 -11.24 -15.01
CA ALA A 45 -11.04 -11.50 -16.45
C ALA A 45 -10.68 -12.95 -16.80
N ALA A 46 -9.72 -13.55 -16.10
CA ALA A 46 -9.25 -14.92 -16.38
C ALA A 46 -10.18 -16.00 -15.81
N THR A 47 -10.86 -15.73 -14.70
CA THR A 47 -11.67 -16.73 -13.98
C THR A 47 -13.17 -16.54 -14.17
N GLY A 48 -13.62 -15.34 -14.55
CA GLY A 48 -15.04 -14.97 -14.54
C GLY A 48 -15.63 -14.81 -13.14
N ASP A 49 -14.81 -14.82 -12.09
CA ASP A 49 -15.27 -14.73 -10.70
C ASP A 49 -15.51 -13.27 -10.28
N ASP A 50 -16.79 -12.92 -10.13
CA ASP A 50 -17.23 -11.57 -9.78
C ASP A 50 -16.86 -11.13 -8.35
N THR A 51 -16.36 -12.04 -7.51
CA THR A 51 -15.88 -11.66 -6.17
C THR A 51 -14.68 -10.70 -6.22
N TYR A 52 -13.88 -10.73 -7.29
CA TYR A 52 -12.72 -9.83 -7.44
C TYR A 52 -13.10 -8.39 -7.78
N GLY A 53 -14.23 -8.18 -8.49
CA GLY A 53 -14.63 -6.85 -9.00
C GLY A 53 -14.79 -5.77 -7.92
N PRO A 54 -15.49 -6.04 -6.80
CA PRO A 54 -15.54 -5.12 -5.67
C PRO A 54 -14.17 -4.73 -5.12
N TRP A 55 -13.22 -5.68 -5.09
CA TRP A 55 -11.85 -5.41 -4.62
C TRP A 55 -11.06 -4.55 -5.59
N VAL A 56 -11.24 -4.73 -6.91
CA VAL A 56 -10.64 -3.82 -7.92
C VAL A 56 -11.06 -2.38 -7.67
N THR A 57 -12.37 -2.16 -7.46
CA THR A 57 -12.90 -0.81 -7.20
C THR A 57 -12.40 -0.28 -5.87
N TYR A 58 -12.49 -1.08 -4.80
CA TYR A 58 -12.10 -0.64 -3.47
C TYR A 58 -10.61 -0.28 -3.38
N VAL A 59 -9.73 -1.14 -3.90
CA VAL A 59 -8.27 -0.94 -3.83
C VAL A 59 -7.80 0.10 -4.85
N GLY A 60 -8.25 -0.03 -6.10
CA GLY A 60 -7.75 0.78 -7.23
C GLY A 60 -8.40 2.14 -7.38
N LYS A 61 -9.49 2.42 -6.67
CA LYS A 61 -10.16 3.72 -6.68
C LYS A 61 -10.34 4.26 -5.27
N ASP A 62 -11.17 3.62 -4.46
CA ASP A 62 -11.61 4.22 -3.19
C ASP A 62 -10.45 4.46 -2.23
N MET A 63 -9.53 3.49 -2.11
CA MET A 63 -8.35 3.61 -1.26
C MET A 63 -7.35 4.63 -1.83
N ILE A 64 -7.12 4.62 -3.14
CA ILE A 64 -6.21 5.57 -3.79
C ILE A 64 -6.72 7.00 -3.62
N GLU A 65 -8.01 7.27 -3.88
CA GLU A 65 -8.61 8.60 -3.71
C GLU A 65 -8.52 9.09 -2.26
N ARG A 66 -8.68 8.20 -1.27
CA ARG A 66 -8.59 8.54 0.15
C ARG A 66 -7.15 8.75 0.64
N LEU A 67 -6.16 8.20 -0.05
CA LEU A 67 -4.74 8.29 0.30
C LEU A 67 -4.00 9.35 -0.51
N ALA A 68 -4.44 9.63 -1.74
CA ALA A 68 -3.92 10.71 -2.57
C ALA A 68 -3.93 11.99 -1.72
N GLU A 69 -2.76 12.61 -1.55
CA GLU A 69 -2.55 13.83 -0.74
C GLU A 69 -2.42 13.64 0.79
N ARG A 70 -2.60 12.43 1.34
CA ARG A 70 -2.48 12.15 2.79
C ARG A 70 -1.05 11.93 3.26
N ASN A 71 -0.20 12.94 3.07
CA ASN A 71 1.19 12.92 3.54
C ASN A 71 1.30 12.73 5.06
N ASP A 72 0.27 13.11 5.81
CA ASP A 72 0.15 12.88 7.25
C ASP A 72 0.09 11.39 7.63
N LEU A 73 -0.29 10.52 6.68
CA LEU A 73 -0.34 9.07 6.86
C LEU A 73 0.97 8.36 6.49
N ALA A 74 2.01 9.09 6.09
CA ALA A 74 3.26 8.50 5.59
C ALA A 74 3.96 7.57 6.60
N GLY A 75 3.80 7.82 7.92
CA GLY A 75 4.31 6.91 8.96
C GLY A 75 3.60 5.56 8.94
N VAL A 76 2.26 5.57 8.83
CA VAL A 76 1.44 4.37 8.75
C VAL A 76 1.75 3.61 7.46
N LEU A 77 1.84 4.30 6.32
CA LEU A 77 2.12 3.70 5.02
C LEU A 77 3.47 2.99 5.02
N ARG A 78 4.53 3.64 5.51
CA ARG A 78 5.86 3.05 5.59
C ARG A 78 5.91 1.78 6.44
N ARG A 79 5.20 1.75 7.58
CA ARG A 79 5.15 0.56 8.45
C ARG A 79 4.42 -0.63 7.82
N ASN A 80 3.54 -0.37 6.87
CA ASN A 80 2.73 -1.41 6.22
C ASN A 80 3.20 -1.73 4.80
N LEU A 81 4.24 -1.06 4.29
CA LEU A 81 4.68 -1.21 2.90
C LEU A 81 5.14 -2.65 2.58
N ASP A 82 5.85 -3.29 3.50
CA ASP A 82 6.27 -4.69 3.33
C ASP A 82 5.08 -5.66 3.27
N ALA A 83 4.04 -5.40 4.08
CA ALA A 83 2.81 -6.19 4.06
C ALA A 83 2.03 -5.98 2.75
N ILE A 84 1.95 -4.72 2.27
CA ILE A 84 1.36 -4.39 0.96
C ILE A 84 2.09 -5.15 -0.14
N ASN A 85 3.42 -5.11 -0.16
CA ASN A 85 4.26 -5.81 -1.13
C ASN A 85 4.06 -7.33 -1.07
N GLY A 86 4.06 -7.92 0.13
CA GLY A 86 3.87 -9.36 0.33
C GLY A 86 2.55 -9.85 -0.25
N VAL A 87 1.45 -9.17 0.09
CA VAL A 87 0.12 -9.48 -0.47
C VAL A 87 0.07 -9.23 -1.98
N GLY A 88 0.70 -8.16 -2.47
CA GLY A 88 0.80 -7.89 -3.90
C GLY A 88 1.51 -8.99 -4.68
N HIS A 89 2.58 -9.58 -4.11
CA HIS A 89 3.27 -10.73 -4.69
C HIS A 89 2.41 -11.99 -4.71
N LEU A 90 1.66 -12.25 -3.63
CA LEU A 90 0.71 -13.37 -3.56
C LEU A 90 -0.34 -13.27 -4.66
N ILE A 91 -1.06 -12.15 -4.73
CA ILE A 91 -2.13 -11.92 -5.73
C ILE A 91 -1.57 -12.00 -7.16
N ASN A 92 -0.38 -11.45 -7.40
CA ASN A 92 0.30 -11.56 -8.70
C ASN A 92 0.67 -13.01 -9.05
N GLY A 93 1.01 -13.83 -8.07
CA GLY A 93 1.25 -15.26 -8.26
C GLY A 93 0.00 -15.99 -8.75
N ILE A 94 -1.13 -15.74 -8.08
CA ILE A 94 -2.44 -16.30 -8.44
C ILE A 94 -2.86 -15.82 -9.84
N ALA A 95 -2.76 -14.51 -10.11
CA ALA A 95 -3.11 -13.92 -11.40
C ALA A 95 -2.29 -14.54 -12.55
N ARG A 96 -0.98 -14.73 -12.36
CA ARG A 96 -0.13 -15.41 -13.35
C ARG A 96 -0.57 -16.84 -13.61
N ARG A 97 -0.97 -17.60 -12.58
CA ARG A 97 -1.48 -18.97 -12.76
C ARG A 97 -2.82 -18.99 -13.49
N ALA A 98 -3.75 -18.12 -13.13
CA ALA A 98 -5.03 -17.98 -13.81
C ALA A 98 -4.85 -17.64 -15.31
N ASN A 99 -3.95 -16.71 -15.63
CA ASN A 99 -3.61 -16.35 -17.00
C ASN A 99 -2.98 -17.49 -17.81
N MET A 100 -2.38 -18.48 -17.15
CA MET A 100 -1.90 -19.72 -17.79
C MET A 100 -2.99 -20.80 -17.94
N GLY A 101 -4.25 -20.46 -17.63
CA GLY A 101 -5.38 -21.39 -17.69
C GLY A 101 -5.44 -22.36 -16.51
N ARG A 102 -4.71 -22.11 -15.42
CA ARG A 102 -4.85 -22.93 -14.20
C ARG A 102 -6.11 -22.51 -13.45
N GLU A 103 -6.87 -23.51 -13.02
CA GLU A 103 -8.00 -23.30 -12.12
C GLU A 103 -7.50 -22.75 -10.78
N ILE A 104 -8.23 -21.78 -10.24
CA ILE A 104 -7.97 -21.19 -8.92
C ILE A 104 -9.04 -21.74 -7.98
N GLU A 105 -8.61 -22.50 -6.99
CA GLU A 105 -9.52 -23.07 -6.00
C GLU A 105 -10.17 -21.96 -5.17
N GLY A 106 -11.45 -22.13 -4.83
CA GLY A 106 -12.19 -21.16 -4.01
C GLY A 106 -11.51 -20.88 -2.67
N GLY A 107 -10.91 -21.88 -2.03
CA GLY A 107 -10.16 -21.71 -0.78
C GLY A 107 -8.91 -20.83 -0.93
N GLU A 108 -8.15 -20.99 -2.02
CA GLU A 108 -6.98 -20.16 -2.30
C GLU A 108 -7.39 -18.69 -2.57
N ARG A 109 -8.48 -18.49 -3.32
CA ARG A 109 -9.06 -17.17 -3.52
C ARG A 109 -9.43 -16.53 -2.18
N ASP A 110 -10.20 -17.24 -1.36
CA ASP A 110 -10.74 -16.71 -0.11
C ASP A 110 -9.64 -16.36 0.90
N GLU A 111 -8.58 -17.17 0.95
CA GLU A 111 -7.39 -16.87 1.74
C GLU A 111 -6.69 -15.59 1.25
N ALA A 112 -6.46 -15.46 -0.06
CA ALA A 112 -5.82 -14.28 -0.64
C ALA A 112 -6.62 -12.99 -0.38
N LEU A 113 -7.95 -13.04 -0.51
CA LEU A 113 -8.82 -11.90 -0.23
C LEU A 113 -8.90 -11.58 1.27
N THR A 114 -8.78 -12.59 2.13
CA THR A 114 -8.70 -12.38 3.59
C THR A 114 -7.40 -11.69 3.98
N LEU A 115 -6.26 -12.13 3.43
CA LEU A 115 -4.97 -11.48 3.65
C LEU A 115 -4.95 -10.05 3.10
N LEU A 116 -5.58 -9.80 1.94
CA LEU A 116 -5.77 -8.46 1.40
C LEU A 116 -6.56 -7.57 2.35
N LYS A 117 -7.68 -8.08 2.87
CA LYS A 117 -8.51 -7.36 3.84
C LYS A 117 -7.72 -6.97 5.08
N ASP A 118 -7.00 -7.93 5.67
CA ASP A 118 -6.26 -7.72 6.91
C ASP A 118 -5.11 -6.74 6.72
N MET A 119 -4.42 -6.79 5.58
CA MET A 119 -3.36 -5.84 5.22
C MET A 119 -3.89 -4.41 5.06
N LEU A 120 -5.10 -4.23 4.54
CA LEU A 120 -5.68 -2.90 4.32
C LEU A 120 -6.27 -2.28 5.60
N GLU A 121 -6.57 -3.09 6.61
CA GLU A 121 -7.27 -2.63 7.82
C GLU A 121 -6.51 -1.52 8.60
N PRO A 122 -5.18 -1.58 8.80
CA PRO A 122 -4.43 -0.47 9.39
C PRO A 122 -4.58 0.85 8.64
N LEU A 123 -4.58 0.81 7.29
CA LEU A 123 -4.76 2.00 6.45
C LEU A 123 -6.19 2.55 6.59
N ARG A 124 -7.19 1.66 6.57
CA ARG A 124 -8.59 2.02 6.76
C ARG A 124 -8.82 2.71 8.11
N LYS A 125 -8.26 2.15 9.19
CA LYS A 125 -8.34 2.74 10.54
C LYS A 125 -7.70 4.13 10.59
N ALA A 126 -6.52 4.29 9.97
CA ALA A 126 -5.82 5.56 9.91
C ALA A 126 -6.61 6.64 9.15
N ILE A 127 -7.19 6.30 8.00
CA ILE A 127 -8.06 7.20 7.21
C ILE A 127 -9.27 7.64 8.05
N VAL A 128 -9.94 6.71 8.74
CA VAL A 128 -11.12 7.02 9.54
C VAL A 128 -10.79 7.88 10.76
N ARG A 129 -9.69 7.60 11.47
CA ARG A 129 -9.28 8.38 12.65
C ARG A 129 -8.99 9.83 12.30
N THR A 130 -8.20 10.02 11.25
CA THR A 130 -7.81 11.36 10.81
C THR A 130 -8.99 12.16 10.24
N ALA A 131 -9.94 11.50 9.58
CA ALA A 131 -11.21 12.14 9.20
C ALA A 131 -12.02 12.64 10.42
N LYS A 132 -11.80 12.06 11.61
CA LYS A 132 -12.36 12.52 12.89
C LYS A 132 -11.48 13.56 13.62
N GLY A 133 -10.43 14.07 12.98
CA GLY A 133 -9.49 15.03 13.58
C GLY A 133 -8.55 14.42 14.62
N LEU A 134 -8.51 13.09 14.75
CA LEU A 134 -7.58 12.41 15.65
C LEU A 134 -6.25 12.16 14.93
N PRO A 135 -5.10 12.30 15.60
CA PRO A 135 -3.83 11.92 15.00
C PRO A 135 -3.83 10.44 14.62
N ALA A 136 -3.15 10.13 13.51
CA ALA A 136 -2.75 8.77 13.20
C ALA A 136 -1.93 8.24 14.38
N GLU A 137 -2.06 6.95 14.72
CA GLU A 137 -1.27 6.39 15.83
C GLU A 137 0.23 6.58 15.55
N GLU A 138 0.84 7.47 16.34
CA GLU A 138 2.27 7.48 16.59
C GLU A 138 2.56 6.35 17.57
N SER A 139 3.58 5.54 17.27
CA SER A 139 4.03 4.51 18.20
C SER A 139 4.40 5.15 19.55
N PRO A 140 4.32 4.39 20.66
CA PRO A 140 5.03 4.76 21.87
C PRO A 140 6.50 5.04 21.52
N PRO A 141 7.18 5.97 22.22
CA PRO A 141 8.60 6.17 21.99
C PRO A 141 9.31 4.82 22.04
N GLU A 142 10.23 4.58 21.11
CA GLU A 142 11.15 3.45 21.24
C GLU A 142 11.73 3.50 22.66
N PRO A 143 11.78 2.37 23.39
CA PRO A 143 12.49 2.36 24.66
C PRO A 143 13.88 2.91 24.36
N GLY A 144 14.18 4.08 24.93
CA GLY A 144 15.51 4.67 24.83
C GLY A 144 16.53 3.64 25.28
N PRO A 145 17.79 3.70 24.78
CA PRO A 145 18.80 2.73 25.15
C PRO A 145 18.82 2.65 26.66
N GLU A 146 18.50 1.46 27.19
CA GLU A 146 18.50 1.20 28.63
C GLU A 146 19.84 1.70 29.15
N GLY A 147 19.78 2.78 29.92
CA GLY A 147 20.94 3.35 30.57
C GLY A 147 21.52 2.26 31.45
N ASP A 148 22.69 1.79 31.04
CA ASP A 148 23.55 0.89 31.77
C ASP A 148 23.82 1.51 33.15
N TYR A 149 23.04 1.09 34.15
CA TYR A 149 23.35 1.37 35.55
C TYR A 149 24.41 0.38 35.99
N ALA A 150 25.67 0.78 35.83
CA ALA A 150 26.79 0.17 36.53
C ALA A 150 27.63 1.28 37.20
N LEU A 151 27.31 1.55 38.46
CA LEU A 151 28.25 2.07 39.46
C LEU A 151 28.40 1.01 40.56
#